data_AF-A0AAE6EH91-F1
#
_entry.id   AF-A0AAE6EH91-F1
#
_cell.length_a   1.000
_cell.length_b   1.000
_cell.length_c   1.000
_cell.angle_alpha   90.00
_cell.angle_beta   90.00
_cell.angle_gamma   90.00
#
_symmetry.space_group_name_H-M   'P 1'
#
loop_
_entity.id
_entity.type
_entity.pdbx_description
1 polymer ?
#
loop_
_entity_poly.entity_id
_entity_poly.type
_entity_poly.pdbx_seq_one_letter_code
_entity_poly.pdbx_strand_id
1 'polypeptide(L)'
;MGRFRAPAACLCETHRVSFGSSFPDRSHEFPMTKKIYLAGPEVFLPNAREMLDLKASLAREAGFVPLSPGDLQIPPADTRIGHGCNINEVDERMMLEADAVIANLTPFRGVAADTGTSYELGFMCALGKPVFAYTNVAANHFTRIKAHYSDVVALDETGRYRGPDGLSIENFDMIDNLMLHGGILRRGGVIIVGDAPEDALYTDLTAYRRCLAAAAEKLLTQTDPEKTDIVEASS
;
A
#
# COMPACT_ATOMS: atom_id res chain seq x y z
N MET A 1 -3.20 75.67 -3.51
CA MET A 1 -4.43 76.24 -2.91
C MET A 1 -4.95 75.21 -1.91
N GLY A 2 -5.09 75.57 -0.64
CA GLY A 2 -5.80 74.76 0.38
C GLY A 2 -4.95 73.79 1.23
N ARG A 3 -4.36 74.29 2.32
CA ARG A 3 -4.05 73.50 3.53
C ARG A 3 -5.36 73.18 4.25
N PHE A 4 -5.58 71.99 4.78
CA PHE A 4 -6.47 71.83 5.94
C PHE A 4 -6.03 70.68 6.86
N ARG A 5 -6.12 71.00 8.16
CA ARG A 5 -5.68 70.26 9.35
C ARG A 5 -6.55 69.02 9.62
N ALA A 6 -5.96 68.02 10.26
CA ALA A 6 -6.69 67.01 11.04
C ALA A 6 -7.37 67.63 12.27
N PRO A 7 -8.44 67.00 12.77
CA PRO A 7 -8.51 66.84 14.22
C PRO A 7 -9.10 65.50 14.72
N ALA A 8 -8.65 65.18 15.94
CA ALA A 8 -9.35 64.58 17.07
C ALA A 8 -9.72 63.08 17.05
N ALA A 9 -9.13 62.42 18.06
CA ALA A 9 -9.45 61.09 18.55
C ALA A 9 -10.90 60.98 19.03
N CYS A 10 -11.51 59.82 18.77
CA CYS A 10 -12.70 59.34 19.46
C CYS A 10 -12.29 58.11 20.27
N LEU A 11 -12.19 58.29 21.59
CA LEU A 11 -12.07 57.21 22.57
C LEU A 11 -13.46 56.59 22.73
N CYS A 12 -13.59 55.29 22.44
CA CYS A 12 -14.73 54.50 22.87
C CYS A 12 -14.20 53.18 23.45
N GLU A 13 -14.07 53.16 24.78
CA GLU A 13 -13.93 51.93 25.54
C GLU A 13 -15.19 51.09 25.36
N THR A 14 -15.02 49.83 24.95
CA THR A 14 -16.07 48.82 25.10
C THR A 14 -15.46 47.60 25.77
N HIS A 15 -16.06 47.23 26.90
CA HIS A 15 -15.66 46.12 27.75
C HIS A 15 -15.66 44.80 26.97
N ARG A 16 -14.52 44.11 26.91
CA ARG A 16 -14.49 42.69 26.53
C ARG A 16 -14.73 41.84 27.77
N VAL A 17 -15.93 41.29 27.85
CA VAL A 17 -16.28 40.18 28.74
C VAL A 17 -15.42 38.97 28.35
N SER A 18 -14.57 38.51 29.27
CA SER A 18 -13.83 37.26 29.13
C SER A 18 -14.79 36.10 29.37
N PHE A 19 -15.16 35.36 28.32
CA PHE A 19 -15.79 34.06 28.45
C PHE A 19 -14.68 33.02 28.63
N GLY A 20 -14.60 32.46 29.84
CA GLY A 20 -13.77 31.28 30.10
C GLY A 20 -14.29 30.11 29.28
N SER A 21 -13.54 29.72 28.24
CA SER A 21 -13.80 28.51 27.49
C SER A 21 -13.12 27.34 28.18
N SER A 22 -13.79 26.72 29.14
CA SER A 22 -13.44 25.35 29.53
C SER A 22 -13.92 24.41 28.43
N PHE A 23 -13.07 24.18 27.42
CA PHE A 23 -13.24 23.05 26.52
C PHE A 23 -12.88 21.78 27.29
N PRO A 24 -13.73 20.74 27.30
CA PRO A 24 -13.34 19.47 27.89
C PRO A 24 -12.20 18.88 27.08
N ASP A 25 -11.13 18.54 27.81
CA ASP A 25 -9.96 17.80 27.34
C ASP A 25 -10.40 16.51 26.63
N ARG A 26 -10.11 16.41 25.33
CA ARG A 26 -10.31 15.18 24.53
C ARG A 26 -9.06 14.30 24.57
N SER A 27 -8.50 14.04 25.75
CA SER A 27 -7.33 13.17 25.93
C SER A 27 -7.67 11.68 25.96
N HIS A 28 -8.62 11.24 25.14
CA HIS A 28 -8.84 9.81 24.86
C HIS A 28 -8.94 9.62 23.35
N GLU A 29 -7.83 9.82 22.65
CA GLU A 29 -7.62 9.25 21.33
C GLU A 29 -7.63 7.73 21.49
N PHE A 30 -8.75 7.10 21.11
CA PHE A 30 -8.75 5.68 20.81
C PHE A 30 -7.64 5.44 19.78
N PRO A 31 -6.80 4.39 19.91
CA PRO A 31 -5.77 4.12 18.92
C PRO A 31 -6.45 4.03 17.55
N MET A 32 -6.08 4.94 16.64
CA MET A 32 -6.65 5.01 15.31
C MET A 32 -6.36 3.69 14.60
N THR A 33 -7.38 2.82 14.50
CA THR A 33 -7.24 1.51 13.86
C THR A 33 -6.81 1.70 12.41
N LYS A 34 -5.63 1.18 12.05
CA LYS A 34 -5.06 1.35 10.72
C LYS A 34 -5.79 0.48 9.70
N LYS A 35 -6.15 1.05 8.56
CA LYS A 35 -6.73 0.34 7.41
C LYS A 35 -5.61 -0.20 6.51
N ILE A 36 -5.70 -1.45 6.09
CA ILE A 36 -4.71 -2.07 5.20
C ILE A 36 -5.37 -2.65 3.95
N TYR A 37 -4.93 -2.19 2.78
CA TYR A 37 -5.41 -2.70 1.49
C TYR A 37 -4.73 -4.03 1.17
N LEU A 38 -5.51 -5.02 0.77
CA LEU A 38 -5.02 -6.37 0.43
C LEU A 38 -5.07 -6.56 -1.09
N ALA A 39 -3.96 -6.27 -1.75
CA ALA A 39 -3.84 -6.34 -3.21
C ALA A 39 -3.31 -7.72 -3.64
N GLY A 40 -3.85 -8.27 -4.73
CA GLY A 40 -3.40 -9.55 -5.26
C GLY A 40 -4.38 -10.25 -6.19
N PRO A 41 -3.94 -11.33 -6.86
CA PRO A 41 -4.75 -12.05 -7.85
C PRO A 41 -5.82 -12.96 -7.22
N GLU A 42 -6.02 -12.94 -5.90
CA GLU A 42 -6.94 -13.86 -5.22
C GLU A 42 -8.38 -13.76 -5.72
N VAL A 43 -8.80 -12.58 -6.19
CA VAL A 43 -10.13 -12.36 -6.81
C VAL A 43 -10.40 -13.25 -8.02
N PHE A 44 -9.35 -13.79 -8.65
CA PHE A 44 -9.45 -14.65 -9.83
C PHE A 44 -9.42 -16.15 -9.49
N LEU A 45 -9.20 -16.52 -8.23
CA LEU A 45 -9.15 -17.92 -7.82
C LEU A 45 -10.55 -18.55 -7.81
N PRO A 46 -10.67 -19.86 -8.07
CA PRO A 46 -11.96 -20.55 -7.98
C PRO A 46 -12.57 -20.47 -6.57
N ASN A 47 -11.73 -20.34 -5.53
CA ASN A 47 -12.11 -20.15 -4.14
C ASN A 47 -11.81 -18.72 -3.63
N ALA A 48 -11.93 -17.70 -4.50
CA ALA A 48 -11.59 -16.31 -4.20
C ALA A 48 -12.13 -15.81 -2.85
N ARG A 49 -13.42 -16.03 -2.55
CA ARG A 49 -14.05 -15.54 -1.32
C ARG A 49 -13.39 -16.15 -0.06
N GLU A 50 -13.12 -17.45 -0.07
CA GLU A 50 -12.45 -18.14 1.02
C GLU A 50 -11.07 -17.54 1.29
N MET A 51 -10.25 -17.36 0.24
CA MET A 51 -8.90 -16.82 0.38
C MET A 51 -8.89 -15.36 0.86
N LEU A 52 -9.80 -14.53 0.35
CA LEU A 52 -9.94 -13.14 0.78
C LEU A 52 -10.40 -13.06 2.25
N ASP A 53 -11.38 -13.89 2.65
CA ASP A 53 -11.87 -13.95 4.03
C ASP A 53 -10.78 -14.41 5.00
N LEU A 54 -9.99 -15.43 4.63
CA LEU A 54 -8.86 -15.89 5.44
C LEU A 54 -7.84 -14.77 5.66
N LYS A 55 -7.42 -14.08 4.60
CA LYS A 55 -6.47 -12.96 4.74
C LYS A 55 -7.05 -11.82 5.55
N ALA A 56 -8.30 -11.45 5.30
CA ALA A 56 -8.98 -10.41 6.06
C ALA A 56 -9.11 -10.78 7.55
N SER A 57 -9.39 -12.04 7.90
CA SER A 57 -9.38 -12.51 9.29
C SER A 57 -8.03 -12.31 9.94
N LEU A 58 -6.95 -12.73 9.27
CA LEU A 58 -5.59 -12.59 9.79
C LEU A 58 -5.18 -11.13 9.97
N ALA A 59 -5.53 -10.25 9.02
CA ALA A 59 -5.29 -8.82 9.16
C ALA A 59 -6.02 -8.22 10.37
N ARG A 60 -7.28 -8.64 10.62
CA ARG A 60 -8.03 -8.23 11.82
C ARG A 60 -7.39 -8.74 13.11
N GLU A 61 -6.98 -10.00 13.13
CA GLU A 61 -6.25 -10.60 14.27
C GLU A 61 -4.94 -9.86 14.57
N ALA A 62 -4.26 -9.34 13.53
CA ALA A 62 -3.06 -8.52 13.68
C ALA A 62 -3.33 -7.07 14.11
N GLY A 63 -4.59 -6.64 14.21
CA GLY A 63 -4.98 -5.29 14.65
C GLY A 63 -5.27 -4.28 13.54
N PHE A 64 -5.38 -4.72 12.28
CA PHE A 64 -5.75 -3.87 11.15
C PHE A 64 -7.25 -3.96 10.81
N VAL A 65 -7.76 -2.94 10.11
CA VAL A 65 -9.01 -3.04 9.33
C VAL A 65 -8.65 -3.41 7.88
N PRO A 66 -8.92 -4.63 7.41
CA PRO A 66 -8.65 -4.99 6.02
C PRO A 66 -9.62 -4.29 5.07
N LEU A 67 -9.09 -3.84 3.95
CA LEU A 67 -9.83 -3.42 2.77
C LEU A 67 -9.48 -4.38 1.62
N SER A 68 -10.41 -5.24 1.23
CA SER A 68 -10.18 -6.25 0.20
C SER A 68 -10.99 -5.93 -1.05
N PRO A 69 -10.40 -6.02 -2.26
CA PRO A 69 -11.15 -6.03 -3.51
C PRO A 69 -12.32 -7.01 -3.45
N GLY A 70 -13.52 -6.53 -3.83
CA GLY A 70 -14.76 -7.32 -3.79
C GLY A 70 -15.52 -7.30 -2.46
N ASP A 71 -15.06 -6.59 -1.42
CA ASP A 71 -15.83 -6.40 -0.19
C ASP A 71 -16.98 -5.38 -0.33
N LEU A 72 -16.84 -4.43 -1.26
CA LEU A 72 -17.83 -3.38 -1.49
C LEU A 72 -18.77 -3.71 -2.65
N GLN A 73 -20.03 -3.29 -2.52
CA GLN A 73 -21.00 -3.39 -3.61
C GLN A 73 -20.57 -2.53 -4.79
N ILE A 74 -20.44 -3.15 -5.96
CA ILE A 74 -20.14 -2.46 -7.21
C ILE A 74 -21.44 -1.86 -7.76
N PRO A 75 -21.47 -0.55 -8.05
CA PRO A 75 -22.62 0.06 -8.71
C PRO A 75 -22.93 -0.61 -10.06
N PRO A 76 -24.20 -0.82 -10.41
CA PRO A 76 -24.57 -1.38 -11.71
C PRO A 76 -24.15 -0.43 -12.84
N ALA A 77 -23.89 -1.01 -14.02
CA ALA A 77 -23.57 -0.25 -15.22
C ALA A 77 -24.22 -0.88 -16.45
N ASP A 78 -24.59 -0.07 -17.42
CA ASP A 78 -25.25 -0.52 -18.64
C ASP A 78 -24.31 -1.22 -19.64
N THR A 79 -22.99 -1.05 -19.47
CA THR A 79 -21.97 -1.62 -20.37
C THR A 79 -20.89 -2.36 -19.60
N ARG A 80 -20.23 -3.31 -20.26
CA ARG A 80 -19.09 -4.05 -19.68
C ARG A 80 -17.93 -3.12 -19.30
N ILE A 81 -17.64 -2.13 -20.15
CA ILE A 81 -16.60 -1.13 -19.86
C ILE A 81 -17.01 -0.30 -18.63
N GLY A 82 -18.25 0.18 -18.60
CA GLY A 82 -18.76 0.93 -17.44
C GLY A 82 -18.70 0.13 -16.14
N HIS A 83 -19.01 -1.17 -16.19
CA HIS A 83 -18.88 -2.03 -15.01
C HIS A 83 -17.42 -2.16 -14.56
N GLY A 84 -16.48 -2.30 -15.49
CA GLY A 84 -15.05 -2.27 -15.19
C GLY A 84 -14.59 -0.94 -14.57
N CYS A 85 -15.08 0.20 -15.09
CA CYS A 85 -14.81 1.51 -14.49
C CYS A 85 -15.36 1.63 -13.07
N ASN A 86 -16.57 1.13 -12.82
CA ASN A 86 -17.16 1.14 -11.48
C ASN A 86 -16.35 0.28 -10.49
N ILE A 87 -15.82 -0.87 -10.92
CA ILE A 87 -14.92 -1.69 -10.09
C ILE A 87 -13.64 -0.90 -9.77
N ASN A 88 -12.99 -0.35 -10.79
CA ASN A 88 -11.78 0.44 -10.62
C ASN A 88 -11.98 1.63 -9.68
N GLU A 89 -13.07 2.38 -9.79
CA GLU A 89 -13.38 3.50 -8.89
C GLU A 89 -13.54 3.04 -7.43
N VAL A 90 -14.19 1.89 -7.22
CA VAL A 90 -14.38 1.30 -5.88
C VAL A 90 -13.04 0.87 -5.28
N ASP A 91 -12.18 0.21 -6.06
CA ASP A 91 -10.85 -0.23 -5.63
C ASP A 91 -9.92 0.96 -5.33
N GLU A 92 -9.95 2.00 -6.18
CA GLU A 92 -9.21 3.24 -5.93
C GLU A 92 -9.67 3.96 -4.67
N ARG A 93 -10.99 3.99 -4.40
CA ARG A 93 -11.50 4.55 -3.15
C ARG A 93 -10.99 3.78 -1.93
N MET A 94 -10.95 2.44 -1.99
CA MET A 94 -10.36 1.64 -0.92
C MET A 94 -8.88 1.95 -0.74
N MET A 95 -8.12 2.06 -1.82
CA MET A 95 -6.71 2.48 -1.76
C MET A 95 -6.52 3.88 -1.19
N LEU A 96 -7.40 4.84 -1.52
CA LEU A 96 -7.39 6.20 -0.97
C LEU A 96 -7.68 6.21 0.53
N GLU A 97 -8.57 5.34 1.01
CA GLU A 97 -8.89 5.18 2.43
C GLU A 97 -7.86 4.39 3.23
N ALA A 98 -7.10 3.50 2.59
CA ALA A 98 -6.12 2.65 3.27
C ALA A 98 -4.97 3.46 3.88
N ASP A 99 -4.43 3.03 5.01
CA ASP A 99 -3.19 3.59 5.55
C ASP A 99 -1.95 2.93 4.94
N ALA A 100 -2.07 1.69 4.47
CA ALA A 100 -0.98 0.92 3.87
C ALA A 100 -1.51 -0.16 2.91
N VAL A 101 -0.61 -0.85 2.19
CA VAL A 101 -0.93 -1.99 1.33
C VAL A 101 -0.05 -3.20 1.62
N ILE A 102 -0.62 -4.41 1.52
CA ILE A 102 0.11 -5.66 1.30
C ILE A 102 -0.21 -6.15 -0.11
N ALA A 103 0.79 -6.19 -0.98
CA ALA A 103 0.65 -6.63 -2.37
C ALA A 103 1.20 -8.06 -2.56
N ASN A 104 0.38 -8.95 -3.12
CA ASN A 104 0.83 -10.25 -3.61
C ASN A 104 1.46 -10.11 -5.01
N LEU A 105 2.78 -10.20 -5.07
CA LEU A 105 3.57 -10.15 -6.31
C LEU A 105 3.99 -11.55 -6.80
N THR A 106 3.25 -12.58 -6.40
CA THR A 106 3.39 -13.92 -6.98
C THR A 106 3.09 -13.84 -8.49
N PRO A 107 3.96 -14.40 -9.36
CA PRO A 107 3.76 -14.35 -10.81
C PRO A 107 2.41 -14.94 -11.21
N PHE A 108 1.61 -14.20 -11.98
CA PHE A 108 0.24 -14.57 -12.32
C PHE A 108 0.04 -14.62 -13.83
N ARG A 109 -0.34 -15.80 -14.36
CA ARG A 109 -0.51 -16.07 -15.80
C ARG A 109 0.75 -15.78 -16.64
N GLY A 110 1.94 -15.86 -16.04
CA GLY A 110 3.20 -15.58 -16.72
C GLY A 110 4.36 -15.37 -15.74
N VAL A 111 5.37 -14.65 -16.19
CA VAL A 111 6.62 -14.41 -15.45
C VAL A 111 6.54 -13.26 -14.42
N ALA A 112 5.56 -12.37 -14.57
CA ALA A 112 5.42 -11.15 -13.81
C ALA A 112 4.20 -11.22 -12.87
N ALA A 113 4.20 -10.35 -11.86
CA ALA A 113 3.04 -10.10 -11.01
C ALA A 113 1.78 -9.73 -11.83
N ASP A 114 0.61 -9.91 -11.21
CA ASP A 114 -0.65 -9.46 -11.80
C ASP A 114 -0.60 -7.95 -12.15
N THR A 115 -1.08 -7.60 -13.34
CA THR A 115 -1.07 -6.23 -13.83
C THR A 115 -2.00 -5.31 -13.03
N GLY A 116 -3.11 -5.85 -12.50
CA GLY A 116 -4.00 -5.11 -11.61
C GLY A 116 -3.29 -4.73 -10.31
N THR A 117 -2.71 -5.73 -9.66
CA THR A 117 -1.89 -5.56 -8.44
C THR A 117 -0.71 -4.61 -8.68
N SER A 118 -0.10 -4.64 -9.87
CA SER A 118 0.98 -3.73 -10.25
C SER A 118 0.51 -2.26 -10.34
N TYR A 119 -0.70 -2.03 -10.87
CA TYR A 119 -1.33 -0.71 -10.88
C TYR A 119 -1.59 -0.21 -9.46
N GLU A 120 -2.21 -1.05 -8.62
CA GLU A 120 -2.54 -0.74 -7.22
C GLU A 120 -1.28 -0.41 -6.40
N LEU A 121 -0.22 -1.21 -6.56
CA LEU A 121 1.07 -0.98 -5.94
C LEU A 121 1.66 0.39 -6.34
N GLY A 122 1.62 0.70 -7.63
CA GLY A 122 2.07 1.98 -8.16
C GLY A 122 1.25 3.15 -7.62
N PHE A 123 -0.07 2.99 -7.55
CA PHE A 123 -0.99 3.97 -6.99
C PHE A 123 -0.68 4.27 -5.53
N MET A 124 -0.54 3.23 -4.70
CA MET A 124 -0.17 3.36 -3.27
C MET A 124 1.22 3.98 -3.10
N CYS A 125 2.17 3.63 -3.96
CA CYS A 125 3.49 4.26 -4.01
C CYS A 125 3.41 5.76 -4.34
N ALA A 126 2.56 6.16 -5.28
CA ALA A 126 2.37 7.56 -5.68
C ALA A 126 1.74 8.39 -4.56
N LEU A 127 0.83 7.80 -3.77
CA LEU A 127 0.26 8.42 -2.57
C LEU A 127 1.25 8.54 -1.40
N GLY A 128 2.46 7.99 -1.51
CA GLY A 128 3.46 8.01 -0.44
C GLY A 128 3.10 7.11 0.75
N LYS A 129 2.15 6.18 0.58
CA LYS A 129 1.72 5.28 1.66
C LYS A 129 2.76 4.18 1.91
N PRO A 130 2.87 3.65 3.15
CA PRO A 130 3.63 2.45 3.43
C PRO A 130 3.20 1.28 2.55
N VAL A 131 4.19 0.59 2.00
CA VAL A 131 3.99 -0.49 1.04
C VAL A 131 4.71 -1.73 1.53
N PHE A 132 4.00 -2.85 1.56
CA PHE A 132 4.53 -4.16 1.88
C PHE A 132 4.16 -5.10 0.73
N ALA A 133 5.02 -6.06 0.47
CA ALA A 133 4.72 -7.07 -0.54
C ALA A 133 5.26 -8.43 -0.14
N TYR A 134 4.73 -9.45 -0.80
CA TYR A 134 5.29 -10.77 -0.75
C TYR A 134 5.17 -11.46 -2.10
N THR A 135 5.95 -12.51 -2.28
CA THR A 135 5.80 -13.45 -3.39
C THR A 135 5.93 -14.87 -2.84
N ASN A 136 5.17 -15.79 -3.40
CA ASN A 136 5.26 -17.21 -3.08
C ASN A 136 6.31 -17.95 -3.94
N VAL A 137 7.06 -17.24 -4.80
CA VAL A 137 8.10 -17.83 -5.66
C VAL A 137 9.49 -17.36 -5.23
N ALA A 138 10.39 -18.30 -4.98
CA ALA A 138 11.77 -18.01 -4.59
C ALA A 138 12.62 -17.41 -5.72
N ALA A 139 12.39 -17.85 -6.96
CA ALA A 139 13.14 -17.40 -8.12
C ALA A 139 12.90 -15.90 -8.41
N ASN A 140 13.98 -15.14 -8.60
CA ASN A 140 13.92 -13.72 -8.98
C ASN A 140 13.42 -13.52 -10.42
N HIS A 141 13.12 -12.27 -10.80
CA HIS A 141 12.53 -11.94 -12.09
C HIS A 141 13.40 -12.40 -13.28
N PHE A 142 14.71 -12.16 -13.20
CA PHE A 142 15.67 -12.57 -14.23
C PHE A 142 15.62 -14.08 -14.47
N THR A 143 15.65 -14.87 -13.38
CA THR A 143 15.60 -16.34 -13.44
C THR A 143 14.30 -16.82 -14.07
N ARG A 144 13.16 -16.19 -13.74
CA ARG A 144 11.86 -16.54 -14.33
C ARG A 144 11.78 -16.20 -15.82
N ILE A 145 12.29 -15.05 -16.25
CA ILE A 145 12.35 -14.70 -17.68
C ILE A 145 13.27 -15.66 -18.43
N LYS A 146 14.43 -15.98 -17.86
CA LYS A 146 15.36 -16.94 -18.46
C LYS A 146 14.71 -18.31 -18.64
N ALA A 147 14.00 -18.81 -17.63
CA ALA A 147 13.24 -20.05 -17.72
C ALA A 147 12.13 -19.98 -18.79
N HIS A 148 11.43 -18.85 -18.91
CA HIS A 148 10.42 -18.63 -19.95
C HIS A 148 11.01 -18.77 -21.38
N TYR A 149 12.24 -18.32 -21.58
CA TYR A 149 12.97 -18.50 -22.84
C TYR A 149 13.75 -19.83 -22.92
N SER A 150 13.43 -20.83 -22.09
CA SER A 150 14.14 -22.13 -22.08
C SER A 150 15.66 -21.98 -21.96
N ASP A 151 16.10 -21.04 -21.10
CA ASP A 151 17.50 -20.67 -20.87
C ASP A 151 18.23 -20.03 -22.05
N VAL A 152 17.54 -19.73 -23.16
CA VAL A 152 18.10 -19.04 -24.33
C VAL A 152 18.15 -17.53 -24.08
N VAL A 153 19.17 -17.08 -23.35
CA VAL A 153 19.42 -15.67 -23.04
C VAL A 153 20.90 -15.36 -23.29
N ALA A 154 21.20 -14.22 -23.92
CA ALA A 154 22.56 -13.81 -24.24
C ALA A 154 22.84 -12.36 -23.80
N LEU A 155 24.11 -12.04 -23.56
CA LEU A 155 24.55 -10.66 -23.41
C LEU A 155 24.75 -10.03 -24.79
N ASP A 156 24.20 -8.83 -24.98
CA ASP A 156 24.48 -8.02 -26.16
C ASP A 156 25.81 -7.26 -26.03
N GLU A 157 26.21 -6.58 -27.10
CA GLU A 157 27.44 -5.78 -27.17
C GLU A 157 27.50 -4.63 -26.14
N THR A 158 26.34 -4.24 -25.58
CA THR A 158 26.21 -3.20 -24.55
C THR A 158 26.25 -3.77 -23.13
N GLY A 159 26.41 -5.09 -22.97
CA GLY A 159 26.41 -5.79 -21.70
C GLY A 159 25.01 -6.01 -21.10
N ARG A 160 23.95 -5.90 -21.90
CA ARG A 160 22.57 -6.17 -21.46
C ARG A 160 22.16 -7.58 -21.83
N TYR A 161 21.52 -8.28 -20.91
CA TYR A 161 20.88 -9.55 -21.23
C TYR A 161 19.70 -9.32 -22.17
N ARG A 162 19.55 -10.19 -23.17
CA ARG A 162 18.43 -10.20 -24.11
C ARG A 162 17.87 -11.59 -24.31
N GLY A 163 16.54 -11.64 -24.45
CA GLY A 163 15.85 -12.82 -24.94
C GLY A 163 16.01 -13.02 -26.45
N PRO A 164 15.53 -14.14 -26.99
CA PRO A 164 15.54 -14.42 -28.43
C PRO A 164 14.65 -13.46 -29.24
N ASP A 165 13.75 -12.73 -28.58
CA ASP A 165 12.95 -11.65 -29.15
C ASP A 165 13.71 -10.31 -29.28
N GLY A 166 14.96 -10.26 -28.79
CA GLY A 166 15.80 -9.06 -28.81
C GLY A 166 15.43 -8.03 -27.75
N LEU A 167 14.49 -8.31 -26.85
CA LEU A 167 14.15 -7.40 -25.74
C LEU A 167 15.15 -7.54 -24.60
N SER A 168 15.49 -6.42 -23.96
CA SER A 168 16.40 -6.44 -22.81
C SER A 168 15.73 -6.98 -21.56
N ILE A 169 16.47 -7.78 -20.79
CA ILE A 169 16.02 -8.41 -19.55
C ILE A 169 16.69 -7.71 -18.37
N GLU A 170 15.89 -7.30 -17.38
CA GLU A 170 16.39 -6.76 -16.12
C GLU A 170 17.12 -7.85 -15.33
N ASN A 171 18.31 -7.53 -14.80
CA ASN A 171 19.10 -8.44 -13.96
C ASN A 171 19.62 -7.69 -12.73
N PHE A 172 18.72 -7.42 -11.79
CA PHE A 172 18.99 -6.64 -10.57
C PHE A 172 18.73 -7.41 -9.27
N ASP A 173 18.65 -8.75 -9.35
CA ASP A 173 18.27 -9.63 -8.23
C ASP A 173 16.91 -9.32 -7.59
N MET A 174 16.05 -8.60 -8.29
CA MET A 174 14.72 -8.21 -7.82
C MET A 174 13.68 -9.30 -8.10
N ILE A 175 12.74 -9.45 -7.16
CA ILE A 175 11.64 -10.43 -7.27
C ILE A 175 10.68 -10.19 -8.45
N ASP A 176 10.60 -8.99 -8.99
CA ASP A 176 9.80 -8.63 -10.18
C ASP A 176 10.41 -7.37 -10.81
N ASN A 177 9.74 -6.77 -11.80
CA ASN A 177 10.20 -5.54 -12.46
C ASN A 177 10.68 -4.48 -11.46
N LEU A 178 11.76 -3.78 -11.81
CA LEU A 178 12.43 -2.82 -10.93
C LEU A 178 11.50 -1.75 -10.36
N MET A 179 10.44 -1.38 -11.09
CA MET A 179 9.49 -0.36 -10.63
C MET A 179 8.67 -0.84 -9.44
N LEU A 180 8.33 -2.13 -9.40
CA LEU A 180 7.58 -2.74 -8.30
C LEU A 180 8.49 -2.93 -7.08
N HIS A 181 9.59 -3.66 -7.25
CA HIS A 181 10.51 -3.97 -6.15
C HIS A 181 11.18 -2.70 -5.60
N GLY A 182 11.74 -1.87 -6.47
CA GLY A 182 12.37 -0.60 -6.09
C GLY A 182 11.37 0.40 -5.52
N GLY A 183 10.12 0.38 -6.00
CA GLY A 183 9.03 1.20 -5.46
C GLY A 183 8.80 0.96 -3.96
N ILE A 184 8.86 -0.30 -3.56
CA ILE A 184 8.70 -0.74 -2.16
C ILE A 184 9.93 -0.35 -1.34
N LEU A 185 11.13 -0.77 -1.76
CA LEU A 185 12.35 -0.55 -0.97
C LEU A 185 12.67 0.93 -0.75
N ARG A 186 12.49 1.78 -1.77
CA ARG A 186 12.78 3.22 -1.67
C ARG A 186 11.87 3.97 -0.70
N ARG A 187 10.75 3.38 -0.30
CA ARG A 187 9.82 3.90 0.71
C ARG A 187 10.01 3.24 2.07
N GLY A 188 11.09 2.47 2.23
CA GLY A 188 11.35 1.66 3.43
C GLY A 188 10.35 0.51 3.60
N GLY A 189 9.65 0.10 2.54
CA GLY A 189 8.76 -1.04 2.56
C GLY A 189 9.51 -2.36 2.74
N VAL A 190 8.77 -3.43 2.99
CA VAL A 190 9.32 -4.78 3.17
C VAL A 190 8.80 -5.71 2.08
N ILE A 191 9.68 -6.56 1.56
CA ILE A 191 9.34 -7.63 0.62
C ILE A 191 9.66 -8.97 1.28
N ILE A 192 8.67 -9.84 1.38
CA ILE A 192 8.86 -11.21 1.85
C ILE A 192 8.91 -12.17 0.68
N VAL A 193 10.02 -12.91 0.57
CA VAL A 193 10.15 -14.01 -0.38
C VAL A 193 9.77 -15.32 0.30
N GLY A 194 8.79 -16.00 -0.26
CA GLY A 194 8.39 -17.37 0.04
C GLY A 194 8.87 -18.35 -1.02
N ASP A 195 8.56 -19.62 -0.79
CA ASP A 195 8.83 -20.73 -1.70
C ASP A 195 7.70 -21.76 -1.52
N ALA A 196 6.49 -21.36 -1.96
CA ALA A 196 5.31 -22.18 -1.81
C ALA A 196 5.37 -23.39 -2.75
N PRO A 197 4.79 -24.54 -2.35
CA PRO A 197 4.55 -25.65 -3.26
C PRO A 197 3.76 -25.20 -4.50
N GLU A 198 4.04 -25.80 -5.66
CA GLU A 198 3.41 -25.42 -6.93
C GLU A 198 1.88 -25.57 -6.91
N ASP A 199 1.37 -26.60 -6.25
CA ASP A 199 -0.06 -26.86 -6.07
C ASP A 199 -0.74 -25.95 -5.03
N ALA A 200 0.04 -25.20 -4.25
CA ALA A 200 -0.42 -24.26 -3.25
C ALA A 200 0.02 -22.81 -3.54
N LEU A 201 0.46 -22.51 -4.76
CA LEU A 201 1.13 -21.25 -5.10
C LEU A 201 0.33 -19.99 -4.70
N TYR A 202 -1.00 -20.03 -4.76
CA TYR A 202 -1.88 -18.90 -4.38
C TYR A 202 -2.68 -19.15 -3.10
N THR A 203 -2.54 -20.32 -2.48
CA THR A 203 -3.28 -20.71 -1.26
C THR A 203 -2.36 -20.81 -0.03
N ASP A 204 -1.04 -20.92 -0.23
CA ASP A 204 -0.06 -20.84 0.84
C ASP A 204 0.01 -19.41 1.42
N LEU A 205 -0.31 -19.30 2.71
CA LEU A 205 -0.35 -18.04 3.45
C LEU A 205 0.93 -17.75 4.24
N THR A 206 1.99 -18.55 4.11
CA THR A 206 3.22 -18.43 4.91
C THR A 206 3.91 -17.10 4.66
N ALA A 207 4.14 -16.74 3.40
CA ALA A 207 4.76 -15.46 3.05
C ALA A 207 3.85 -14.27 3.38
N TYR A 208 2.53 -14.42 3.17
CA TYR A 208 1.53 -13.43 3.56
C TYR A 208 1.57 -13.15 5.08
N ARG A 209 1.56 -14.18 5.93
CA ARG A 209 1.62 -14.03 7.41
C ARG A 209 2.89 -13.31 7.86
N ARG A 210 4.03 -13.65 7.29
CA ARG A 210 5.31 -12.98 7.56
C ARG A 210 5.28 -11.50 7.13
N CYS A 211 4.68 -11.21 5.97
CA CYS A 211 4.53 -9.86 5.46
C CYS A 211 3.60 -9.03 6.34
N LEU A 212 2.47 -9.61 6.76
CA LEU A 212 1.52 -9.01 7.68
C LEU A 212 2.15 -8.73 9.05
N ALA A 213 2.95 -9.64 9.58
CA ALA A 213 3.68 -9.42 10.83
C ALA A 213 4.65 -8.24 10.73
N ALA A 214 5.40 -8.13 9.62
CA ALA A 214 6.29 -7.00 9.37
C ALA A 214 5.51 -5.67 9.23
N ALA A 215 4.33 -5.70 8.61
CA ALA A 215 3.44 -4.54 8.55
C ALA A 215 2.93 -4.14 9.94
N ALA A 216 2.50 -5.09 10.76
CA ALA A 216 2.04 -4.85 12.13
C ALA A 216 3.14 -4.24 13.00
N GLU A 217 4.34 -4.81 12.98
CA GLU A 217 5.51 -4.26 13.70
C GLU A 217 5.80 -2.83 13.25
N LYS A 218 5.78 -2.56 11.94
CA LYS A 218 6.11 -1.22 11.45
C LYS A 218 5.04 -0.18 11.75
N LEU A 219 3.76 -0.54 11.71
CA LEU A 219 2.65 0.42 11.72
C LEU A 219 1.88 0.49 13.03
N LEU A 220 1.92 -0.56 13.86
CA LEU A 220 1.12 -0.67 15.08
C LEU A 220 1.94 -0.60 16.35
N THR A 221 3.24 -0.92 16.31
CA THR A 221 4.12 -0.87 17.51
C THR A 221 4.94 0.41 17.63
N GLN A 222 4.92 1.30 16.64
CA GLN A 222 5.53 2.63 16.76
C GLN A 222 4.67 3.48 17.70
N THR A 223 5.10 3.55 18.96
CA THR A 223 4.55 4.47 19.94
C THR A 223 4.92 5.89 19.54
N ASP A 224 3.95 6.80 19.59
CA ASP A 224 4.10 8.20 19.20
C ASP A 224 5.27 8.85 19.96
N PRO A 225 6.35 9.30 19.30
CA PRO A 225 7.52 9.88 19.98
C PRO A 225 7.15 11.14 20.77
N GLU A 226 6.06 11.84 20.44
CA GLU A 226 5.57 13.02 21.17
C GLU A 226 5.13 12.74 22.62
N LYS A 227 4.91 11.47 23.01
CA LYS A 227 4.55 11.12 24.40
C LYS A 227 5.73 10.88 25.34
N THR A 228 6.96 10.81 24.84
CA THR A 228 8.12 10.47 25.68
C THR A 228 8.71 11.70 26.38
N ASP A 229 8.55 12.90 25.81
CA ASP A 229 9.20 14.11 26.32
C ASP A 229 8.41 14.85 27.43
N ILE A 230 7.20 14.40 27.79
CA ILE A 230 6.39 15.07 28.82
C ILE A 230 6.70 14.54 30.24
N VAL A 231 7.39 13.39 30.38
CA VAL A 231 7.62 12.76 31.69
C VAL A 231 8.96 13.17 32.34
N GLU A 232 9.93 13.71 31.59
CA GLU A 232 11.25 14.07 32.15
C GLU A 232 11.39 15.54 32.60
N ALA A 233 10.38 16.40 32.40
CA ALA A 233 10.45 17.82 32.79
C ALA A 233 9.81 18.14 34.16
N SER A 234 9.62 17.15 35.04
CA SER A 234 9.08 17.34 36.38
C SER A 234 9.87 16.51 37.40
N SER A 235 11.09 16.93 37.70
CA SER A 235 11.91 16.45 38.81
C SER A 235 12.79 17.57 39.35
#